data_AF-A0A8H7DL49-F1
#
_entry.id   AF-A0A8H7DL49-F1
#
_cell.length_a   1.000
_cell.length_b   1.000
_cell.length_c   1.000
_cell.angle_alpha   90.00
_cell.angle_beta   90.00
_cell.angle_gamma   90.00
#
_symmetry.space_group_name_H-M   'P 1'
#
loop_
_entity.id
_entity.type
_entity.pdbx_description
1 polymer ?
#
loop_
_entity_poly.entity_id
_entity_poly.type
_entity_poly.pdbx_seq_one_letter_code
_entity_poly.pdbx_strand_id
1 'polypeptide(L)'
;MSITSLALLVGLGARILLDQYTRSGEASVQSIVVLGLWQGCGLHYVTTASKELLTPAAAIVVAKLFFDFAIGQDATKAMVTLLGDLSSRWMDDSDYVRSGRKRHVHQSAPAPRPRSRSIHTRRSEGDERERRPVRRDNLRRAVSDITSVDTNSLLFGRDPTMTPLDREVAALRARASLADSERRRYKEERKWAIEAGDGARAKEMSWQVKRYTALMKSFHREADDKIIEASTGVRQSTQRTERPEASPDQRARRNDTPDSRVEADRRRSMRVNVR
;
A
#
# COMPACT_ATOMS: atom_id res chain seq x y z
N MET A 1 21.28 -23.89 5.72
CA MET A 1 21.95 -22.57 5.71
C MET A 1 22.05 -21.92 7.10
N SER A 2 21.81 -22.63 8.21
CA SER A 2 21.77 -22.07 9.58
C SER A 2 23.14 -22.01 10.29
N ILE A 3 24.10 -22.85 9.91
CA ILE A 3 25.37 -23.00 10.64
C ILE A 3 26.25 -21.75 10.47
N THR A 4 26.32 -21.18 9.26
CA THR A 4 27.11 -19.98 8.98
C THR A 4 26.52 -18.74 9.65
N SER A 5 25.20 -18.60 9.68
CA SER A 5 24.53 -17.50 10.39
C SER A 5 24.76 -17.53 11.90
N LEU A 6 24.79 -18.73 12.51
CA LEU A 6 25.07 -18.88 13.93
C LEU A 6 26.50 -18.44 14.26
N ALA A 7 27.48 -18.88 13.47
CA ALA A 7 28.88 -18.53 13.66
C ALA A 7 29.12 -17.02 13.57
N LEU A 8 28.45 -16.34 12.63
CA LEU A 8 28.50 -14.89 12.51
C LEU A 8 27.87 -14.18 13.71
N LEU A 9 26.73 -14.67 14.20
CA LEU A 9 26.04 -14.07 15.35
C LEU A 9 26.86 -14.19 16.64
N VAL A 10 27.48 -15.35 16.86
CA VAL A 10 28.38 -15.60 17.99
C VAL A 10 29.65 -14.76 17.88
N GLY A 11 30.28 -14.72 16.70
CA GLY A 11 31.48 -13.92 16.46
C GLY A 11 31.24 -12.42 16.65
N LEU A 12 30.11 -11.91 16.13
CA LEU A 12 29.70 -10.52 16.31
C LEU A 12 29.43 -10.21 17.80
N GLY A 13 28.75 -11.12 18.51
CA GLY A 13 28.46 -10.99 19.94
C GLY A 13 29.72 -10.93 20.79
N ALA A 14 30.66 -11.84 20.55
CA ALA A 14 31.95 -11.85 21.24
C ALA A 14 32.73 -10.54 21.05
N ARG A 15 32.72 -10.00 19.81
CA ARG A 15 33.38 -8.71 19.52
C ARG A 15 32.72 -7.53 20.23
N ILE A 16 31.38 -7.49 20.27
CA ILE A 16 30.65 -6.44 20.98
C ILE A 16 30.92 -6.50 22.49
N LEU A 17 30.92 -7.70 23.08
CA LEU A 17 31.24 -7.88 24.51
C LEU A 17 32.69 -7.46 24.82
N LEU A 18 33.64 -7.78 23.95
CA LEU A 18 35.03 -7.37 24.11
C LEU A 18 35.19 -5.84 24.04
N ASP A 19 34.50 -5.17 23.11
CA ASP A 19 34.50 -3.71 22.98
C ASP A 19 33.87 -3.04 24.21
N GLN A 20 32.81 -3.61 24.76
CA GLN A 20 32.18 -3.14 26.01
C GLN A 20 33.12 -3.27 27.21
N TYR A 21 33.83 -4.40 27.33
CA TYR A 21 34.76 -4.62 28.43
C TYR A 21 36.00 -3.71 28.34
N THR A 22 36.46 -3.41 27.12
CA THR A 22 37.64 -2.57 26.90
C THR A 22 37.37 -1.06 26.95
N ARG A 23 36.13 -0.61 26.69
CA ARG A 23 35.71 0.80 26.82
C ARG A 23 35.01 1.06 28.16
N SER A 24 35.77 1.13 29.24
CA SER A 24 35.25 1.31 30.60
C SER A 24 34.86 2.76 30.98
N GLY A 25 34.86 3.71 30.05
CA GLY A 25 34.76 5.15 30.37
C GLY A 25 33.40 5.82 30.14
N GLU A 26 32.75 5.60 29.00
CA GLU A 26 31.54 6.34 28.62
C GLU A 26 30.61 5.48 27.77
N ALA A 27 29.39 5.25 28.27
CA ALA A 27 28.35 4.54 27.53
C ALA A 27 27.83 5.42 26.39
N SER A 28 28.40 5.26 25.19
CA SER A 28 27.87 5.90 23.98
C SER A 28 26.49 5.34 23.62
N VAL A 29 25.55 6.21 23.25
CA VAL A 29 24.21 5.81 22.77
C VAL A 29 24.29 4.78 21.64
N GLN A 30 25.31 4.87 20.79
CA GLN A 30 25.54 3.93 19.71
C GLN A 30 25.78 2.50 20.23
N SER A 31 26.53 2.34 21.33
CA SER A 31 26.81 1.03 21.88
C SER A 31 25.56 0.37 22.49
N ILE A 32 24.67 1.19 23.06
CA ILE A 32 23.37 0.76 23.59
C ILE A 32 22.46 0.26 22.45
N VAL A 33 22.39 1.01 21.33
CA VAL A 33 21.59 0.62 20.16
C VAL A 33 22.12 -0.67 19.52
N VAL A 34 23.44 -0.78 19.35
CA VAL A 34 24.08 -1.99 18.78
C VAL A 34 23.84 -3.21 19.67
N LEU A 35 23.93 -3.05 20.99
CA LEU A 35 23.68 -4.13 21.93
C LEU A 35 22.21 -4.59 21.88
N GLY A 36 21.26 -3.64 21.86
CA GLY A 36 19.83 -3.94 21.73
C GLY A 36 19.50 -4.65 20.41
N LEU A 37 20.09 -4.19 19.31
CA LEU A 37 19.94 -4.83 17.99
C LEU A 37 20.48 -6.27 18.00
N TRP A 38 21.68 -6.49 18.57
CA TRP A 38 22.28 -7.82 18.65
C TRP A 38 21.43 -8.78 19.50
N GLN A 39 20.91 -8.30 20.64
CA GLN A 39 20.00 -9.09 21.49
C GLN A 39 18.70 -9.45 20.77
N GLY A 40 18.08 -8.49 20.07
CA GLY A 40 16.87 -8.74 19.28
C GLY A 40 17.10 -9.76 18.15
N CYS A 41 18.21 -9.63 17.42
CA CYS A 41 18.58 -10.61 16.39
C CYS A 41 18.86 -12.00 16.98
N GLY A 42 19.53 -12.08 18.13
CA GLY A 42 19.79 -13.34 18.84
C GLY A 42 18.50 -14.01 19.29
N LEU A 43 17.58 -13.26 19.87
CA LEU A 43 16.29 -13.76 20.31
C LEU A 43 15.46 -14.26 19.12
N HIS A 44 15.37 -13.49 18.04
CA HIS A 44 14.69 -13.90 16.81
C HIS A 44 15.30 -15.17 16.20
N TYR A 45 16.62 -15.32 16.24
CA TYR A 45 17.26 -16.55 15.77
C TYR A 45 16.83 -17.76 16.62
N VAL A 46 16.80 -17.62 17.95
CA VAL A 46 16.37 -18.72 18.85
C VAL A 46 14.90 -19.07 18.63
N THR A 47 14.02 -18.06 18.46
CA THR A 47 12.58 -18.30 18.24
C THR A 47 12.31 -19.01 16.91
N THR A 48 13.11 -18.74 15.88
CA THR A 48 12.97 -19.35 14.55
C THR A 48 13.65 -20.71 14.44
N ALA A 49 14.76 -20.95 15.14
CA ALA A 49 15.49 -22.20 15.06
C ALA A 49 14.83 -23.35 15.83
N SER A 50 14.19 -23.06 16.97
CA SER A 50 13.75 -24.11 17.90
C SER A 50 12.63 -23.62 18.82
N LYS A 51 11.42 -24.13 18.60
CA LYS A 51 10.24 -23.79 19.42
C LYS A 51 10.38 -24.25 20.88
N GLU A 52 11.11 -25.32 21.13
CA GLU A 52 11.33 -25.86 22.48
C GLU A 52 12.26 -24.98 23.33
N LEU A 53 13.18 -24.26 22.68
CA LEU A 53 14.09 -23.33 23.33
C LEU A 53 13.48 -21.93 23.53
N LEU A 54 12.27 -21.69 23.02
CA LEU A 54 11.59 -20.40 23.17
C LEU A 54 11.30 -20.08 24.64
N THR A 55 10.79 -21.05 25.39
CA THR A 55 10.43 -20.89 26.81
C THR A 55 11.65 -20.54 27.68
N PRO A 56 12.78 -21.28 27.64
CA PRO A 56 13.96 -20.91 28.42
C PRO A 56 14.59 -19.59 27.94
N ALA A 57 14.60 -19.31 26.63
CA ALA A 57 15.12 -18.05 26.10
C ALA A 57 14.31 -16.85 26.60
N ALA A 58 12.98 -16.93 26.57
CA ALA A 58 12.09 -15.90 27.11
C ALA A 58 12.32 -15.70 28.61
N ALA A 59 12.47 -16.79 29.39
CA ALA A 59 12.76 -16.71 30.81
C ALA A 59 14.09 -16.00 31.10
N ILE A 60 15.14 -16.26 30.30
CA ILE A 60 16.44 -15.58 30.42
C ILE A 60 16.31 -14.08 30.14
N VAL A 61 15.57 -13.70 29.08
CA VAL A 61 15.35 -12.27 28.75
C VAL A 61 14.61 -11.55 29.86
N VAL A 62 13.53 -12.15 30.39
CA VAL A 62 12.75 -11.57 31.50
C VAL A 62 13.60 -11.45 32.77
N ALA A 63 14.36 -12.49 33.12
CA ALA A 63 15.25 -12.47 34.28
C ALA A 63 16.34 -11.40 34.15
N LYS A 64 16.92 -11.23 32.95
CA LYS A 64 17.90 -10.19 32.67
C LYS A 64 17.29 -8.79 32.79
N LEU A 65 16.13 -8.56 32.18
CA LEU A 65 15.42 -7.27 32.28
C LEU A 65 15.10 -6.94 33.74
N PHE A 66 14.68 -7.93 34.53
CA PHE A 66 14.42 -7.76 35.96
C PHE A 66 15.70 -7.41 36.73
N PHE A 67 16.81 -8.06 36.44
CA PHE A 67 18.11 -7.78 37.07
C PHE A 67 18.62 -6.38 36.72
N ASP A 68 18.58 -6.01 35.44
CA ASP A 68 18.99 -4.69 34.94
C ASP A 68 18.09 -3.58 35.54
N PHE A 69 16.79 -3.84 35.71
CA PHE A 69 15.85 -2.93 36.38
C PHE A 69 16.09 -2.80 37.88
N ALA A 70 16.31 -3.92 38.58
CA ALA A 70 16.48 -3.95 40.02
C ALA A 70 17.79 -3.32 40.50
N ILE A 71 18.87 -3.45 39.71
CA ILE A 71 20.20 -2.99 40.11
C ILE A 71 20.57 -1.65 39.48
N GLY A 72 20.14 -1.38 38.25
CA GLY A 72 20.59 -0.21 37.50
C GLY A 72 19.71 1.03 37.63
N GLN A 73 18.41 0.91 37.96
CA GLN A 73 17.39 1.96 37.86
C GLN A 73 17.34 2.74 36.52
N ASP A 74 18.09 2.29 35.50
CA ASP A 74 18.18 2.92 34.18
C ASP A 74 17.02 2.45 33.30
N ALA A 75 15.85 3.07 33.47
CA ALA A 75 14.65 2.80 32.66
C ALA A 75 14.89 2.96 31.14
N THR A 76 15.87 3.78 30.75
CA THR A 76 16.25 4.01 29.35
C THR A 76 16.83 2.77 28.68
N LYS A 77 17.65 1.98 29.40
CA LYS A 77 18.22 0.73 28.87
C LYS A 77 17.12 -0.31 28.62
N ALA A 78 16.20 -0.43 29.57
CA ALA A 78 15.04 -1.32 29.45
C ALA A 78 14.14 -0.94 28.24
N MET A 79 13.89 0.36 28.04
CA MET A 79 13.12 0.83 26.89
C MET A 79 13.79 0.50 25.55
N VAL A 80 15.11 0.64 25.43
CA VAL A 80 15.82 0.34 24.18
C VAL A 80 15.77 -1.15 23.85
N THR A 81 15.92 -2.03 24.84
CA THR A 81 15.75 -3.48 24.64
C THR A 81 14.35 -3.83 24.20
N LEU A 82 13.32 -3.22 24.81
CA LEU A 82 11.93 -3.41 24.38
C LEU A 82 11.69 -2.89 22.96
N LEU A 83 12.30 -1.76 22.59
CA LEU A 83 12.21 -1.22 21.23
C LEU A 83 12.86 -2.13 20.20
N GLY A 84 13.99 -2.76 20.55
CA GLY A 84 14.68 -3.74 19.71
C GLY A 84 13.82 -4.99 19.46
N ASP A 85 13.26 -5.56 20.52
CA ASP A 85 12.37 -6.73 20.43
C ASP A 85 11.08 -6.40 19.66
N LEU A 86 10.48 -5.24 19.92
CA LEU A 86 9.28 -4.80 19.22
C LEU A 86 9.53 -4.56 17.73
N SER A 87 10.67 -3.96 17.39
CA SER A 87 11.06 -3.71 15.99
C SER A 87 11.28 -5.02 15.22
N SER A 88 11.93 -6.00 15.85
CA SER A 88 12.10 -7.33 15.26
C SER A 88 10.75 -8.02 15.01
N ARG A 89 9.84 -7.93 15.98
CA ARG A 89 8.50 -8.53 15.88
C ARG A 89 7.60 -7.83 14.85
N TRP A 90 7.74 -6.51 14.71
CA TRP A 90 7.00 -5.72 13.72
C TRP A 90 7.43 -6.04 12.28
N MET A 91 8.73 -6.31 12.06
CA MET A 91 9.21 -6.74 10.75
C MET A 91 8.67 -8.12 10.36
N ASP A 92 8.58 -9.06 11.31
CA ASP A 92 8.01 -10.40 11.08
C ASP A 92 6.50 -10.40 10.79
N ASP A 93 5.73 -9.55 11.49
CA ASP A 93 4.29 -9.50 11.29
C ASP A 93 3.90 -8.94 9.90
N SER A 94 4.81 -8.14 9.30
CA SER A 94 4.66 -7.66 7.93
C SER A 94 4.66 -8.79 6.89
N ASP A 95 5.33 -9.91 7.19
CA ASP A 95 5.35 -11.10 6.35
C ASP A 95 4.23 -12.10 6.71
N TYR A 96 3.77 -12.12 7.97
CA TYR A 96 2.65 -12.97 8.41
C TYR A 96 1.29 -12.52 7.86
N VAL A 97 1.02 -11.21 7.77
CA VAL A 97 -0.19 -10.69 7.11
C VAL A 97 -0.29 -11.13 5.64
N ARG A 98 0.83 -11.54 5.01
CA ARG A 98 0.87 -12.00 3.62
C ARG A 98 0.68 -13.52 3.46
N SER A 99 0.91 -14.33 4.50
CA SER A 99 0.80 -15.80 4.43
C SER A 99 -0.55 -16.33 4.95
N GLY A 100 -1.25 -15.59 5.81
CA GLY A 100 -2.49 -16.01 6.46
C GLY A 100 -3.77 -16.06 5.61
N ARG A 101 -3.73 -15.67 4.32
CA ARG A 101 -4.90 -15.77 3.41
C ARG A 101 -4.80 -16.94 2.44
N LYS A 102 -4.22 -18.07 2.86
CA LYS A 102 -4.74 -19.37 2.41
C LYS A 102 -6.07 -19.58 3.14
N ARG A 103 -7.14 -18.95 2.64
CA ARG A 103 -8.48 -19.49 2.90
C ARG A 103 -8.39 -20.95 2.48
N HIS A 104 -8.49 -21.85 3.45
CA HIS A 104 -9.21 -23.10 3.23
C HIS A 104 -10.59 -22.69 2.73
N VAL A 105 -10.68 -22.39 1.42
CA VAL A 105 -11.91 -22.57 0.69
C VAL A 105 -12.12 -24.06 0.85
N HIS A 106 -12.97 -24.42 1.80
CA HIS A 106 -13.63 -25.70 1.78
C HIS A 106 -14.00 -25.94 0.32
N GLN A 107 -13.34 -26.92 -0.28
CA GLN A 107 -13.85 -27.63 -1.43
C GLN A 107 -15.18 -28.24 -0.99
N SER A 108 -16.20 -27.42 -0.87
CA SER A 108 -17.56 -27.88 -1.08
C SER A 108 -17.57 -28.23 -2.55
N ALA A 109 -17.31 -29.51 -2.83
CA ALA A 109 -17.46 -30.09 -4.15
C ALA A 109 -18.79 -29.58 -4.72
N PRO A 110 -18.79 -28.79 -5.81
CA PRO A 110 -20.04 -28.52 -6.49
C PRO A 110 -20.49 -29.86 -7.07
N ALA A 111 -21.60 -30.37 -6.55
CA ALA A 111 -22.32 -31.47 -7.16
C ALA A 111 -22.39 -31.21 -8.68
N PRO A 112 -22.07 -32.20 -9.52
CA PRO A 112 -22.08 -32.03 -10.96
C PRO A 112 -23.52 -31.72 -11.39
N ARG A 113 -23.81 -30.45 -11.65
CA ARG A 113 -25.02 -30.06 -12.38
C ARG A 113 -24.70 -30.18 -13.87
N PRO A 114 -25.30 -31.12 -14.61
CA PRO A 114 -25.19 -31.16 -16.05
C PRO A 114 -26.05 -30.03 -16.62
N ARG A 115 -25.50 -28.82 -16.71
CA ARG A 115 -26.02 -27.81 -17.63
C ARG A 115 -25.14 -27.81 -18.86
N SER A 116 -25.46 -28.77 -19.73
CA SER A 116 -25.23 -28.67 -21.16
C SER A 116 -25.87 -27.37 -21.65
N ARG A 117 -25.07 -26.31 -21.73
CA ARG A 117 -25.36 -25.17 -22.59
C ARG A 117 -24.29 -25.24 -23.67
N SER A 118 -24.59 -26.01 -24.69
CA SER A 118 -23.89 -25.99 -25.97
C SER A 118 -23.93 -24.57 -26.51
N ILE A 119 -22.88 -23.79 -26.21
CA ILE A 119 -22.59 -22.60 -27.00
C ILE A 119 -22.03 -23.16 -28.31
N HIS A 120 -22.96 -23.36 -29.25
CA HIS A 120 -22.66 -23.52 -30.65
C HIS A 120 -21.91 -22.25 -31.10
N THR A 121 -20.59 -22.28 -30.98
CA THR A 121 -19.72 -21.40 -31.77
C THR A 121 -19.90 -21.85 -33.20
N ARG A 122 -20.90 -21.27 -33.86
CA ARG A 122 -21.15 -21.39 -35.29
C ARG A 122 -19.90 -20.85 -35.98
N ARG A 123 -18.99 -21.77 -36.30
CA ARG A 123 -17.86 -21.60 -37.19
C ARG A 123 -18.46 -21.23 -38.55
N SER A 124 -18.61 -19.93 -38.77
CA SER A 124 -18.96 -19.40 -40.08
C SER A 124 -17.68 -19.49 -40.92
N GLU A 125 -17.48 -20.65 -41.52
CA GLU A 125 -16.69 -20.78 -42.74
C GLU A 125 -17.46 -20.10 -43.86
N GLY A 126 -16.77 -19.25 -44.62
CA GLY A 126 -17.34 -18.53 -45.76
C GLY A 126 -17.52 -17.04 -45.50
N ASP A 127 -16.46 -16.26 -45.73
CA ASP A 127 -16.47 -15.29 -46.83
C ASP A 127 -15.04 -14.74 -47.00
N GLU A 128 -14.26 -15.40 -47.85
CA GLU A 128 -12.97 -14.91 -48.35
C GLU A 128 -13.20 -13.82 -49.39
N ARG A 129 -13.71 -12.66 -48.97
CA ARG A 129 -13.68 -11.44 -49.79
C ARG A 129 -13.21 -10.24 -48.98
N GLU A 130 -11.92 -9.96 -49.17
CA GLU A 130 -11.45 -8.61 -49.48
C GLU A 130 -11.71 -7.54 -48.39
N ARG A 131 -11.02 -7.64 -47.24
CA ARG A 131 -10.95 -6.52 -46.28
C ARG A 131 -9.55 -6.33 -45.70
N ARG A 132 -8.85 -5.36 -46.30
CA ARG A 132 -7.87 -4.41 -45.76
C ARG A 132 -7.08 -4.82 -44.50
N PRO A 133 -5.74 -4.80 -44.53
CA PRO A 133 -4.91 -4.88 -43.32
C PRO A 133 -5.01 -3.55 -42.54
N VAL A 134 -6.00 -3.41 -41.67
CA VAL A 134 -6.12 -2.25 -40.77
C VAL A 134 -5.64 -2.64 -39.37
N ARG A 135 -4.40 -2.24 -39.06
CA ARG A 135 -3.93 -1.82 -37.72
C ARG A 135 -4.11 -2.80 -36.54
N ARG A 136 -3.58 -4.02 -36.62
CA ARG A 136 -3.36 -4.86 -35.41
C ARG A 136 -2.02 -4.58 -34.70
N ASP A 137 -1.10 -3.85 -35.32
CA ASP A 137 0.23 -3.63 -34.75
C ASP A 137 0.30 -2.53 -33.67
N ASN A 138 -0.72 -1.68 -33.55
CA ASN A 138 -0.73 -0.62 -32.53
C ASN A 138 -1.12 -1.12 -31.12
N LEU A 139 -1.78 -2.28 -31.01
CA LEU A 139 -2.15 -2.84 -29.70
C LEU A 139 -0.96 -3.47 -28.96
N ARG A 140 0.05 -3.97 -29.69
CA ARG A 140 1.25 -4.57 -29.06
C ARG A 140 2.23 -3.52 -28.51
N ARG A 141 2.30 -2.32 -29.10
CA ARG A 141 3.13 -1.22 -28.56
C ARG A 141 2.46 -0.46 -27.40
N ALA A 142 1.14 -0.52 -27.27
CA ALA A 142 0.40 0.15 -26.19
C ALA A 142 0.53 -0.51 -24.81
N VAL A 143 1.14 -1.70 -24.72
CA VAL A 143 1.39 -2.40 -23.44
C VAL A 143 2.68 -1.91 -22.77
N SER A 144 3.48 -1.08 -23.46
CA SER A 144 4.86 -0.80 -23.04
C SER A 144 4.98 0.24 -21.92
N ASP A 145 3.95 1.07 -21.68
CA ASP A 145 4.03 2.10 -20.64
C ASP A 145 2.63 2.49 -20.14
N ILE A 146 2.30 2.21 -18.87
CA ILE A 146 1.01 2.61 -18.26
C ILE A 146 0.82 4.12 -18.28
N THR A 147 1.92 4.87 -18.39
CA THR A 147 1.94 6.33 -18.46
C THR A 147 1.53 6.87 -19.84
N SER A 148 1.61 6.06 -20.91
CA SER A 148 1.32 6.53 -22.28
C SER A 148 -0.17 6.46 -22.66
N VAL A 149 -1.06 6.03 -21.76
CA VAL A 149 -2.51 6.11 -21.97
C VAL A 149 -2.94 7.56 -21.76
N ASP A 150 -2.57 8.46 -22.68
CA ASP A 150 -2.99 9.87 -22.64
C ASP A 150 -4.50 9.99 -22.86
N THR A 151 -5.10 11.07 -22.38
CA THR A 151 -6.53 11.41 -22.53
C THR A 151 -6.93 11.54 -24.01
N ASN A 152 -5.96 11.74 -24.90
CA ASN A 152 -6.14 11.77 -26.36
C ASN A 152 -5.92 10.41 -27.05
N SER A 153 -5.66 9.36 -26.29
CA SER A 153 -5.46 8.01 -26.82
C SER A 153 -6.71 7.56 -27.58
N LEU A 154 -6.56 7.38 -28.88
CA LEU A 154 -7.57 6.86 -29.83
C LEU A 154 -8.18 5.51 -29.43
N LEU A 155 -7.71 4.88 -28.35
CA LEU A 155 -8.27 3.64 -27.79
C LEU A 155 -9.66 3.84 -27.19
N PHE A 156 -9.96 5.03 -26.67
CA PHE A 156 -11.33 5.38 -26.33
C PHE A 156 -11.95 5.97 -27.59
N GLY A 157 -12.83 5.19 -28.23
CA GLY A 157 -13.66 5.67 -29.33
C GLY A 157 -14.20 7.05 -28.93
N ARG A 158 -14.02 8.02 -29.81
CA ARG A 158 -14.41 9.41 -29.57
C ARG A 158 -15.93 9.46 -29.59
N ASP A 159 -16.56 8.98 -28.53
CA ASP A 159 -18.00 9.05 -28.35
C ASP A 159 -18.33 10.54 -28.22
N PRO A 160 -19.01 11.13 -29.22
CA PRO A 160 -19.28 12.56 -29.24
C PRO A 160 -20.20 12.97 -28.08
N THR A 161 -20.85 11.99 -27.44
CA THR A 161 -21.78 12.15 -26.33
C THR A 161 -21.09 12.24 -24.96
N MET A 162 -19.82 11.83 -24.80
CA MET A 162 -19.13 11.92 -23.51
C MET A 162 -18.62 13.33 -23.25
N THR A 163 -18.98 13.86 -22.07
CA THR A 163 -18.43 15.12 -21.56
C THR A 163 -16.91 14.98 -21.35
N PRO A 164 -16.13 16.07 -21.38
CA PRO A 164 -14.69 16.00 -21.16
C PRO A 164 -14.32 15.36 -19.82
N LEU A 165 -15.09 15.62 -18.76
CA LEU A 165 -14.90 15.00 -17.44
C LEU A 165 -15.17 13.49 -17.47
N ASP A 166 -16.23 13.05 -18.15
CA ASP A 166 -16.51 11.62 -18.29
C ASP A 166 -15.39 10.89 -19.03
N ARG A 167 -14.74 11.55 -20.00
CA ARG A 167 -13.58 11.00 -20.72
C ARG A 167 -12.37 10.84 -19.79
N GLU A 168 -12.11 11.80 -18.92
CA GLU A 168 -11.04 11.68 -17.91
C GLU A 168 -11.31 10.53 -16.94
N VAL A 169 -12.53 10.41 -16.42
CA VAL A 169 -12.93 9.31 -15.53
C VAL A 169 -12.79 7.96 -16.24
N ALA A 170 -13.22 7.88 -17.50
CA ALA A 170 -13.08 6.67 -18.31
C ALA A 170 -11.61 6.30 -18.53
N ALA A 171 -10.76 7.28 -18.85
CA ALA A 171 -9.32 7.08 -19.01
C ALA A 171 -8.66 6.59 -17.70
N LEU A 172 -9.01 7.17 -16.55
CA LEU A 172 -8.52 6.74 -15.24
C LEU A 172 -8.94 5.31 -14.90
N ARG A 173 -10.21 4.95 -15.14
CA ARG A 173 -10.72 3.57 -14.93
C ARG A 173 -10.05 2.56 -15.85
N ALA A 174 -9.72 2.96 -17.08
CA ALA A 174 -8.98 2.11 -18.00
C ALA A 174 -7.51 1.94 -17.56
N ARG A 175 -6.84 3.00 -17.10
CA ARG A 175 -5.50 2.91 -16.49
C ARG A 175 -5.50 2.01 -15.25
N ALA A 176 -6.53 2.10 -14.41
CA ALA A 176 -6.71 1.19 -13.27
C ALA A 176 -6.86 -0.27 -13.74
N SER A 177 -7.66 -0.51 -14.79
CA SER A 177 -7.85 -1.84 -15.37
C SER A 177 -6.54 -2.41 -15.94
N LEU A 178 -5.73 -1.57 -16.60
CA LEU A 178 -4.41 -1.93 -17.11
C LEU A 178 -3.43 -2.27 -15.97
N ALA A 179 -3.44 -1.48 -14.89
CA ALA A 179 -2.64 -1.78 -13.71
C ALA A 179 -3.06 -3.11 -13.06
N ASP A 180 -4.35 -3.46 -13.06
CA ASP A 180 -4.80 -4.78 -12.58
C ASP A 180 -4.37 -5.93 -13.50
N SER A 181 -4.37 -5.75 -14.83
CA SER A 181 -3.86 -6.79 -15.73
C SER A 181 -2.38 -7.05 -15.52
N GLU A 182 -1.55 -6.01 -15.37
CA GLU A 182 -0.13 -6.16 -15.05
C GLU A 182 0.08 -6.81 -13.68
N ARG A 183 -0.70 -6.39 -12.67
CA ARG A 183 -0.68 -7.02 -11.35
C ARG A 183 -0.98 -8.53 -11.42
N ARG A 184 -1.92 -8.96 -12.27
CA ARG A 184 -2.24 -10.40 -12.44
C ARG A 184 -1.09 -11.14 -13.11
N ARG A 185 -0.52 -10.58 -14.18
CA ARG A 185 0.66 -11.11 -14.86
C ARG A 185 1.82 -11.32 -13.89
N TYR A 186 2.18 -10.30 -13.10
CA TYR A 186 3.26 -10.43 -12.12
C TYR A 186 2.97 -11.44 -11.00
N LYS A 187 1.69 -11.71 -10.67
CA LYS A 187 1.35 -12.81 -9.74
C LYS A 187 1.62 -14.17 -10.36
N GLU A 188 1.37 -14.34 -11.65
CA GLU A 188 1.64 -15.57 -12.38
C GLU A 188 3.15 -15.79 -12.54
N GLU A 189 3.88 -14.75 -12.98
CA GLU A 189 5.35 -14.79 -13.08
C GLU A 189 6.00 -15.07 -11.72
N ARG A 190 5.44 -14.54 -10.62
CA ARG A 190 5.90 -14.87 -9.27
C ARG A 190 5.71 -16.36 -8.94
N LYS A 191 4.58 -16.96 -9.33
CA LYS A 191 4.35 -18.40 -9.08
C LYS A 191 5.34 -19.24 -9.87
N TRP A 192 5.55 -18.92 -11.14
CA TRP A 192 6.54 -19.59 -11.97
C TRP A 192 7.96 -19.47 -11.42
N ALA A 193 8.35 -18.30 -10.89
CA ALA A 193 9.65 -18.13 -10.24
C ALA A 193 9.81 -19.01 -8.98
N ILE A 194 8.74 -19.16 -8.18
CA ILE A 194 8.74 -20.04 -7.01
C ILE A 194 8.87 -21.51 -7.43
N GLU A 195 8.13 -21.92 -8.46
CA GLU A 195 8.19 -23.28 -9.02
C GLU A 195 9.57 -23.60 -9.61
N ALA A 196 10.23 -22.61 -10.20
CA ALA A 196 11.60 -22.71 -10.70
C ALA A 196 12.68 -22.68 -9.59
N GLY A 197 12.30 -22.41 -8.33
CA GLY A 197 13.25 -22.29 -7.21
C GLY A 197 14.01 -20.95 -7.15
N ASP A 198 13.66 -19.98 -7.99
CA ASP A 198 14.29 -18.65 -8.01
C ASP A 198 13.61 -17.69 -7.02
N GLY A 199 14.08 -17.74 -5.77
CA GLY A 199 13.57 -16.91 -4.68
C GLY A 199 13.84 -15.41 -4.87
N ALA A 200 14.92 -15.03 -5.58
CA ALA A 200 15.26 -13.63 -5.81
C ALA A 200 14.25 -12.98 -6.78
N ARG A 201 14.00 -13.64 -7.91
CA ARG A 201 13.00 -13.22 -8.88
C ARG A 201 11.59 -13.21 -8.28
N ALA A 202 11.24 -14.21 -7.47
CA ALA A 202 9.96 -14.24 -6.78
C ALA A 202 9.75 -13.03 -5.84
N LYS A 203 10.81 -12.54 -5.18
CA LYS A 203 10.77 -11.33 -4.34
C LYS A 203 10.54 -10.08 -5.18
N GLU A 204 11.26 -9.95 -6.29
CA GLU A 204 11.11 -8.84 -7.24
C GLU A 204 9.69 -8.75 -7.80
N MET A 205 9.16 -9.85 -8.33
CA MET A 205 7.79 -9.91 -8.84
C MET A 205 6.77 -9.57 -7.74
N SER A 206 7.05 -9.96 -6.50
CA SER A 206 6.22 -9.58 -5.35
C SER A 206 6.20 -8.07 -5.09
N TRP A 207 7.32 -7.37 -5.30
CA TRP A 207 7.39 -5.91 -5.19
C TRP A 207 6.61 -5.24 -6.31
N GLN A 208 6.73 -5.75 -7.55
CA GLN A 208 5.93 -5.26 -8.68
C GLN A 208 4.42 -5.40 -8.41
N VAL A 209 3.96 -6.56 -7.91
CA VAL A 209 2.55 -6.76 -7.53
C VAL A 209 2.08 -5.70 -6.53
N LYS A 210 2.91 -5.34 -5.54
CA LYS A 210 2.58 -4.27 -4.57
C LYS A 210 2.48 -2.92 -5.25
N ARG A 211 3.47 -2.55 -6.07
CA ARG A 211 3.50 -1.30 -6.85
C ARG A 211 2.25 -1.14 -7.72
N TYR A 212 1.92 -2.14 -8.53
CA TYR A 212 0.75 -2.10 -9.40
C TYR A 212 -0.58 -2.12 -8.64
N THR A 213 -0.63 -2.78 -7.48
CA THR A 213 -1.81 -2.69 -6.60
C THR A 213 -2.01 -1.28 -6.06
N ALA A 214 -0.92 -0.59 -5.69
CA ALA A 214 -0.97 0.80 -5.25
C ALA A 214 -1.42 1.74 -6.39
N LEU A 215 -0.85 1.60 -7.59
CA LEU A 215 -1.23 2.37 -8.79
C LEU A 215 -2.70 2.18 -9.17
N MET A 216 -3.19 0.93 -9.17
CA MET A 216 -4.60 0.64 -9.44
C MET A 216 -5.50 1.35 -8.43
N LYS A 217 -5.17 1.31 -7.13
CA LYS A 217 -5.94 1.99 -6.08
C LYS A 217 -5.90 3.51 -6.21
N SER A 218 -4.75 4.10 -6.57
CA SER A 218 -4.66 5.54 -6.75
C SER A 218 -5.53 6.01 -7.92
N PHE A 219 -5.52 5.28 -9.04
CA PHE A 219 -6.37 5.63 -10.19
C PHE A 219 -7.87 5.46 -9.89
N HIS A 220 -8.27 4.46 -9.11
CA HIS A 220 -9.66 4.35 -8.65
C HIS A 220 -10.06 5.53 -7.79
N ARG A 221 -9.22 5.88 -6.80
CA ARG A 221 -9.49 7.03 -5.93
C ARG A 221 -9.59 8.33 -6.72
N GLU A 222 -8.66 8.56 -7.64
CA GLU A 222 -8.64 9.76 -8.50
C GLU A 222 -9.89 9.81 -9.41
N ALA A 223 -10.31 8.67 -9.96
CA ALA A 223 -11.55 8.58 -10.74
C ALA A 223 -12.79 8.91 -9.89
N ASP A 224 -12.84 8.41 -8.66
CA ASP A 224 -13.94 8.68 -7.74
C ASP A 224 -13.97 10.15 -7.30
N ASP A 225 -12.81 10.74 -7.00
CA ASP A 225 -12.67 12.17 -6.68
C ASP A 225 -13.14 13.05 -7.85
N LYS A 226 -12.83 12.67 -9.10
CA LYS A 226 -13.28 13.36 -10.31
C LYS A 226 -14.79 13.29 -10.52
N ILE A 227 -15.43 12.17 -10.18
CA ILE A 227 -16.89 12.04 -10.24
C ILE A 227 -17.55 12.96 -9.20
N ILE A 228 -16.96 13.06 -8.00
CA ILE A 228 -17.45 13.98 -6.96
C ILE A 228 -17.28 15.44 -7.40
N GLU A 229 -16.14 15.80 -7.99
CA GLU A 229 -15.89 17.13 -8.57
C GLU A 229 -16.95 17.48 -9.63
N ALA A 230 -17.22 16.57 -10.56
CA ALA A 230 -18.24 16.74 -11.59
C ALA A 230 -19.64 16.97 -10.98
N SER A 231 -20.00 16.20 -9.96
CA SER A 231 -21.30 16.34 -9.27
C SER A 231 -21.42 17.66 -8.48
N THR A 232 -20.29 18.17 -7.95
CA THR A 232 -20.25 19.40 -7.15
C THR A 232 -20.27 20.64 -8.05
N GLY A 233 -19.54 20.62 -9.16
CA GLY A 233 -19.48 21.72 -10.13
C GLY A 233 -20.84 22.01 -10.79
N VAL A 234 -21.63 20.97 -11.09
CA VAL A 234 -22.99 21.13 -11.64
C VAL A 234 -23.91 21.86 -10.66
N ARG A 235 -23.77 21.64 -9.34
CA ARG A 235 -24.61 22.33 -8.35
C ARG A 235 -24.28 23.83 -8.25
N GLN A 236 -23.01 24.21 -8.42
CA GLN A 236 -22.60 25.62 -8.36
C GLN A 236 -22.98 26.40 -9.61
N SER A 237 -22.99 25.78 -10.78
CA SER A 237 -23.39 26.46 -12.03
C SER A 237 -24.90 26.71 -12.09
N THR A 238 -25.74 25.79 -11.59
CA THR A 238 -27.19 26.00 -11.53
C THR A 238 -27.58 27.14 -10.58
N GLN A 239 -26.92 27.26 -9.42
CA GLN A 239 -27.20 28.35 -8.47
C GLN A 239 -26.82 29.75 -8.97
N ARG A 240 -25.90 29.87 -9.93
CA ARG A 240 -25.48 31.20 -10.43
C ARG A 240 -26.42 31.78 -11.50
N THR A 241 -27.20 30.93 -12.17
CA THR A 241 -28.15 31.36 -13.20
C THR A 241 -29.53 31.66 -12.64
N GLU A 242 -29.90 31.09 -11.49
CA GLU A 242 -31.10 31.48 -10.73
C GLU A 242 -30.84 32.67 -9.79
N ARG A 243 -30.09 33.67 -10.26
CA ARG A 243 -30.26 35.01 -9.69
C ARG A 243 -31.50 35.57 -10.38
N PRO A 244 -32.68 35.58 -9.73
CA PRO A 244 -33.85 36.20 -10.33
C PRO A 244 -33.45 37.62 -10.72
N GLU A 245 -33.61 37.96 -12.00
CA GLU A 245 -33.54 39.34 -12.43
C GLU A 245 -34.44 40.12 -11.49
N ALA A 246 -33.80 40.90 -10.62
CA ALA A 246 -34.49 41.83 -9.78
C ALA A 246 -35.21 42.76 -10.74
N SER A 247 -36.53 42.60 -10.81
CA SER A 247 -37.43 43.54 -11.45
C SER A 247 -36.98 44.97 -11.08
N PRO A 248 -36.75 45.85 -12.06
CA PRO A 248 -36.12 47.15 -11.83
C PRO A 248 -36.93 48.13 -10.96
N ASP A 249 -38.10 47.75 -10.45
CA ASP A 249 -39.04 48.65 -9.76
C ASP A 249 -38.88 48.80 -8.25
N GLN A 250 -37.94 48.13 -7.58
CA GLN A 250 -37.79 48.22 -6.11
C GLN A 250 -36.68 49.14 -5.61
N ARG A 251 -36.19 50.07 -6.44
CA ARG A 251 -35.03 50.92 -6.10
C ARG A 251 -35.34 52.25 -5.37
N ALA A 252 -36.56 52.46 -4.86
CA ALA A 252 -36.95 53.77 -4.33
C ALA A 252 -37.06 53.88 -2.78
N ARG A 253 -36.90 52.83 -1.98
CA ARG A 253 -37.07 52.96 -0.51
C ARG A 253 -36.20 52.01 0.31
N ARG A 254 -34.94 52.38 0.55
CA ARG A 254 -34.25 52.09 1.82
C ARG A 254 -32.85 52.70 1.82
N ASN A 255 -32.81 54.00 2.08
CA ASN A 255 -31.69 54.57 2.83
C ASN A 255 -32.07 54.58 4.31
N ASP A 256 -31.03 54.60 5.15
CA ASP A 256 -31.02 54.82 6.59
C ASP A 256 -31.16 53.57 7.46
N THR A 257 -30.03 52.93 7.77
CA THR A 257 -29.38 53.14 9.09
C THR A 257 -27.94 52.59 9.07
N PRO A 258 -26.93 53.36 9.53
CA PRO A 258 -25.65 52.80 9.90
C PRO A 258 -25.75 52.31 11.35
N ASP A 259 -25.36 51.07 11.64
CA ASP A 259 -24.77 50.85 12.94
C ASP A 259 -23.70 49.76 12.95
N SER A 260 -22.69 50.15 13.69
CA SER A 260 -21.41 49.56 14.02
C SER A 260 -21.52 48.29 14.88
N ARG A 261 -20.39 47.56 15.00
CA ARG A 261 -20.14 46.36 15.84
C ARG A 261 -20.69 45.06 15.22
N VAL A 262 -19.90 44.00 15.01
CA VAL A 262 -18.99 43.38 15.96
C VAL A 262 -17.83 42.74 15.19
N GLU A 263 -16.67 43.38 15.30
CA GLU A 263 -15.37 42.82 15.02
C GLU A 263 -14.87 42.13 16.29
N ALA A 264 -15.32 40.91 16.55
CA ALA A 264 -14.83 40.11 17.68
C ALA A 264 -15.17 38.62 17.52
N ASP A 265 -14.47 37.87 16.66
CA ASP A 265 -14.14 36.48 17.01
C ASP A 265 -12.92 35.89 16.27
N ARG A 266 -11.89 36.70 16.06
CA ARG A 266 -10.64 36.26 15.39
C ARG A 266 -9.61 35.64 16.35
N ARG A 267 -10.00 35.21 17.56
CA ARG A 267 -9.08 34.70 18.60
C ARG A 267 -9.70 33.58 19.48
N ARG A 268 -9.89 32.38 18.92
CA ARG A 268 -9.89 31.12 19.70
C ARG A 268 -9.02 30.10 18.98
N SER A 269 -7.75 30.06 19.37
CA SER A 269 -7.16 29.10 20.31
C SER A 269 -6.62 27.89 19.54
N MET A 270 -5.34 27.90 19.20
CA MET A 270 -4.24 27.43 20.04
C MET A 270 -4.34 25.96 20.43
N ARG A 271 -3.31 25.23 19.98
CA ARG A 271 -2.57 24.18 20.70
C ARG A 271 -3.32 22.90 21.03
N VAL A 272 -3.03 21.86 20.26
CA VAL A 272 -2.99 20.49 20.80
C VAL A 272 -1.53 20.03 20.73
N ASN A 273 -0.94 19.92 21.92
CA ASN A 273 0.38 19.38 22.17
C ASN A 273 0.40 17.88 21.83
N VAL A 274 1.47 17.49 21.14
CA VAL A 274 1.94 16.12 21.02
C VAL A 274 2.48 15.69 22.39
N ARG A 275 2.07 14.51 22.85
CA ARG A 275 2.72 13.77 23.93
C ARG A 275 2.93 12.34 23.45
#